data_AF-A0A7Y3GDU8-F1
#
_entry.id   AF-A0A7Y3GDU8-F1
#
_cell.length_a   1.000
_cell.length_b   1.000
_cell.length_c   1.000
_cell.angle_alpha   90.00
_cell.angle_beta   90.00
_cell.angle_gamma   90.00
#
_symmetry.space_group_name_H-M   'P 1'
#
loop_
_entity.id
_entity.type
_entity.pdbx_description
1 polymer ?
#
loop_
_entity_poly.entity_id
_entity_poly.type
_entity_poly.pdbx_seq_one_letter_code
_entity_poly.pdbx_strand_id
1 'polypeptide(L)' 'MLKPGMRVEEMTKKVGQVPRYGKVVAVHGESVEVRWDDEHTSIVSRQSLHAIKKADSST' A
#
# COMPACT_ATOMS: atom_id res chain seq x y z
N MET A 1 -1.95 10.52 -4.25
CA MET A 1 -1.12 10.11 -5.41
C MET A 1 -0.04 9.18 -4.85
N LEU A 2 0.00 7.92 -5.29
CA LEU A 2 0.96 6.94 -4.78
C LEU A 2 2.30 7.13 -5.48
N LYS A 3 3.39 6.94 -4.73
CA LYS A 3 4.76 7.07 -5.23
C LYS A 3 5.61 5.90 -4.73
N PRO A 4 6.61 5.46 -5.50
CA PRO A 4 7.63 4.55 -5.01
C PRO A 4 8.17 5.02 -3.66
N GLY A 5 8.32 4.09 -2.73
CA GLY A 5 8.78 4.39 -1.38
C GLY A 5 7.67 4.63 -0.36
N MET A 6 6.44 4.94 -0.78
CA MET A 6 5.32 5.16 0.14
C MET A 6 4.88 3.87 0.81
N ARG A 7 4.53 3.97 2.09
CA ARG A 7 3.84 2.90 2.80
C ARG A 7 2.37 2.92 2.42
N VAL A 8 1.80 1.74 2.20
CA VAL A 8 0.41 1.54 1.83
C VAL A 8 -0.21 0.43 2.65
N GLU A 9 -1.53 0.50 2.80
CA GLU A 9 -2.36 -0.60 3.26
C GLU A 9 -3.33 -1.01 2.15
N GLU A 10 -3.60 -2.30 2.05
CA GLU A 10 -4.61 -2.85 1.15
C GLU A 10 -6.01 -2.65 1.74
N MET A 11 -6.88 -1.98 0.98
CA MET A 11 -8.30 -1.85 1.33
C MET A 11 -9.01 -3.17 1.12
N THR A 12 -9.40 -3.80 2.23
CA THR A 12 -10.32 -4.93 2.19
C THR A 12 -11.76 -4.47 2.47
N LYS A 13 -12.69 -4.95 1.65
CA LYS A 13 -14.13 -4.75 1.85
C LYS A 13 -14.72 -5.71 2.90
N LYS A 14 -13.94 -6.65 3.42
CA LYS A 14 -14.41 -7.63 4.41
C LYS A 14 -14.14 -7.12 5.83
N VAL A 15 -15.23 -6.88 6.55
CA VAL A 15 -15.19 -6.58 7.99
C VAL A 15 -14.54 -7.77 8.72
N GLY A 16 -13.49 -7.49 9.49
CA GLY A 16 -12.74 -8.49 10.27
C GLY A 16 -11.50 -9.07 9.59
N GLN A 17 -11.19 -8.71 8.34
CA GLN A 17 -9.94 -9.11 7.70
C GLN A 17 -8.80 -8.15 8.11
N VAL A 18 -7.66 -8.72 8.50
CA VAL A 18 -6.48 -7.94 8.87
C VAL A 18 -5.97 -7.18 7.64
N PRO A 19 -5.83 -5.84 7.70
CA PRO A 19 -5.28 -5.07 6.59
C PRO A 19 -3.84 -5.51 6.31
N ARG A 20 -3.51 -5.68 5.03
CA ARG A 20 -2.16 -6.03 4.60
C ARG A 20 -1.36 -4.76 4.36
N TYR A 21 -0.14 -4.70 4.90
CA TYR A 21 0.73 -3.53 4.80
C TYR A 21 1.91 -3.80 3.89
N GLY A 22 2.30 -2.77 3.15
CA GLY A 22 3.38 -2.89 2.18
C GLY A 22 3.98 -1.55 1.79
N LYS A 23 4.99 -1.61 0.93
CA LYS A 23 5.68 -0.44 0.37
C LYS A 23 5.56 -0.46 -1.14
N VAL A 24 5.21 0.69 -1.71
CA VAL A 24 5.15 0.84 -3.17
C VAL A 24 6.56 0.71 -3.74
N VAL A 25 6.72 -0.21 -4.69
CA VAL A 25 7.95 -0.44 -5.43
C VAL A 25 7.91 0.36 -6.73
N ALA A 26 6.82 0.22 -7.49
CA ALA A 26 6.63 0.88 -8.78
C ALA A 26 5.15 1.26 -9.00
N VAL A 27 4.92 2.23 -9.89
CA VAL A 27 3.57 2.66 -10.28
C VAL A 27 3.48 2.57 -11.80
N HIS A 28 2.54 1.76 -12.28
CA HIS A 28 2.27 1.51 -13.70
C HIS A 28 0.86 2.01 -14.04
N GLY A 29 0.71 3.33 -14.15
CA GLY A 29 -0.58 3.96 -14.45
C GLY A 29 -1.63 3.70 -13.37
N GLU A 30 -2.59 2.81 -13.66
CA GLU A 30 -3.66 2.40 -12.74
C GLU A 30 -3.26 1.27 -11.80
N SER A 31 -2.17 0.57 -12.09
CA SER A 31 -1.65 -0.54 -11.29
C SER A 31 -0.44 -0.10 -10.48
N VAL A 32 -0.26 -0.69 -9.30
CA VAL A 32 0.83 -0.37 -8.37
C VAL A 32 1.47 -1.67 -7.92
N GLU A 33 2.78 -1.74 -8.06
CA GLU A 33 3.57 -2.84 -7.52
C GLU A 33 3.90 -2.54 -6.06
N VAL A 34 3.53 -3.45 -5.17
CA VAL A 34 3.70 -3.33 -3.73
C VAL A 34 4.48 -4.53 -3.22
N ARG A 35 5.55 -4.26 -2.47
CA ARG A 35 6.23 -5.27 -1.66
C ARG A 35 5.60 -5.28 -0.27
N TRP A 36 4.94 -6.36 0.06
CA TRP A 36 4.27 -6.58 1.35
C TRP A 36 5.29 -6.93 2.43
N ASP A 37 4.89 -6.78 3.69
CA ASP A 37 5.76 -7.09 4.84
C ASP A 37 6.06 -8.59 4.99
N ASP A 38 5.21 -9.45 4.43
CA ASP A 38 5.44 -10.89 4.29
C ASP A 38 6.41 -11.24 3.14
N GLU A 39 7.17 -10.25 2.65
CA GLU A 39 8.18 -10.33 1.59
C GLU A 39 7.64 -10.63 0.18
N HIS A 40 6.36 -10.91 0.04
CA HIS A 40 5.74 -11.10 -1.25
C HIS A 40 5.57 -9.77 -2.00
N THR A 41 5.70 -9.79 -3.32
CA THR A 41 5.41 -8.64 -4.17
C THR A 41 4.16 -8.92 -4.99
N SER A 42 3.24 -7.97 -5.05
CA SER A 42 2.04 -8.09 -5.89
C SER A 42 1.75 -6.80 -6.63
N ILE A 43 1.12 -6.94 -7.79
CA ILE A 43 0.56 -5.82 -8.55
C ILE A 43 -0.91 -5.71 -8.19
N VAL A 44 -1.30 -4.57 -7.64
CA VAL A 44 -2.67 -4.29 -7.22
C VAL A 44 -3.17 -2.98 -7.81
N SER A 45 -4.48 -2.86 -7.97
CA SER A 45 -5.09 -1.63 -8.45
C SER A 45 -4.83 -0.49 -7.48
N ARG A 46 -4.47 0.68 -8.00
CA ARG A 46 -4.28 1.91 -7.22
C ARG A 46 -5.47 2.26 -6.34
N GLN A 47 -6.68 1.90 -6.76
CA GLN A 47 -7.93 2.16 -6.03
C GLN A 47 -8.09 1.27 -4.79
N SER A 48 -7.39 0.13 -4.74
CA SER A 48 -7.42 -0.81 -3.62
C SER A 48 -6.37 -0.50 -2.56
N LEU A 49 -5.67 0.63 -2.68
CA LEU A 49 -4.57 1.01 -1.79
C LEU A 49 -4.86 2.33 -1.08
N HIS A 50 -4.60 2.38 0.22
CA HIS A 50 -4.56 3.62 0.97
C HIS A 50 -3.12 3.97 1.34
N ALA A 51 -2.73 5.23 1.14
CA ALA A 51 -1.41 5.71 1.53
C ALA A 51 -1.41 5.98 3.04
N ILE A 52 -0.64 5.19 3.78
CA ILE A 52 -0.36 5.48 5.18
C ILE A 52 0.86 6.39 5.22
N LYS A 53 0.62 7.70 5.34
CA LYS A 53 1.66 8.59 5.86
C LYS A 53 2.00 8.03 7.24
N LYS A 54 3.27 7.68 7.49
CA LYS A 54 3.74 7.72 8.87
C LYS A 54 3.36 9.12 9.35
N ALA A 55 2.55 9.20 10.41
CA ALA A 55 2.43 10.43 11.15
C ALA A 55 3.87 10.86 11.39
N ASP A 56 4.26 11.97 10.76
CA ASP A 56 5.43 12.67 11.21
C ASP A 56 5.05 13.05 12.63
N SER A 57 5.62 12.36 13.60
CA SER A 57 5.66 12.77 14.99
C SER A 57 6.50 14.05 15.03
N SER A 58 6.00 15.12 14.41
CA SER A 58 6.49 16.47 14.63
C SER A 58 6.01 16.87 16.01
N THR A 59 7.01 16.89 16.89
CA THR A 59 7.02 17.25 18.32
C THR A 59 6.28 18.54 18.65
#